data_AF-A0A940EGQ7-F1
#
_entry.id   AF-A0A940EGQ7-F1
#
_cell.length_a   1.000
_cell.length_b   1.000
_cell.length_c   1.000
_cell.angle_alpha   90.00
_cell.angle_beta   90.00
_cell.angle_gamma   90.00
#
_symmetry.space_group_name_H-M   'P 1'
#
loop_
_entity.id
_entity.type
_entity.pdbx_description
1 polymer ?
#
loop_
_entity_poly.entity_id
_entity_poly.type
_entity_poly.pdbx_seq_one_letter_code
_entity_poly.pdbx_strand_id
1 'polypeptide(L)'
;MLSPNQLSTTLIAAAISLTLAACGGSSSTPTPTPSPAPSPAPAPSPTPTPTPTPTPAPVSAVEKAFPKFTSVFGVKLRATTQVPDAKLLHAAKIMAEYLDNNDDGVAENQQVVEQLAKRKATLIMARDETELNSLTSALNNVQDPDRFQDLQASETHPNGAANGQFDGSLEEVLHLITHVGYSTVYPEIFAEKVDSTIADAMDIARGGRFQQVPAQYPEGAWYTYDDKTCDYSCMVTEYTYWALTSILGGQEFNGRLAEIQNEWRLNTREKVRLGDPRVYAILTNQAYLLPTTLPDGVYNSTQFTIQNSVTGQTPAPTPTPITGVIGASSETACRQAQDSDNGSACFIINQNKAEMYGSIGSRIVAKVTELTDKYPAVKTIVLRNVPGSVDDDSNLRAARLVYDKGLNTELLANSDIASGGVDFFLAGKRRTIASGARLGVHSWGTDDGTIAAQLPRDHAEHKPYIEFYQHIKLAEPTEFYFFTLNAAPAESIHIMTPAEITRWKMAR
;
A
#
# COMPACT_ATOMS: atom_id res chain seq x y z
N MET A 1 -8.73 -62.47 -31.46
CA MET A 1 -9.30 -61.52 -30.48
C MET A 1 -8.31 -60.37 -30.34
N LEU A 2 -8.62 -59.17 -30.80
CA LEU A 2 -7.93 -57.91 -30.50
C LEU A 2 -8.69 -56.76 -31.21
N SER A 3 -9.25 -55.84 -30.44
CA SER A 3 -9.90 -54.58 -30.86
C SER A 3 -10.35 -53.84 -29.57
N PRO A 4 -10.65 -52.52 -29.57
CA PRO A 4 -10.71 -51.63 -30.73
C PRO A 4 -10.05 -50.24 -30.57
N ASN A 5 -9.92 -49.55 -31.72
CA ASN A 5 -10.04 -48.11 -31.99
C ASN A 5 -9.10 -47.09 -31.30
N GLN A 6 -8.40 -46.14 -31.97
CA GLN A 6 -8.72 -45.29 -33.16
C GLN A 6 -9.82 -44.24 -32.83
N LEU A 7 -9.79 -42.96 -33.21
CA LEU A 7 -8.97 -42.20 -34.16
C LEU A 7 -8.93 -40.71 -33.74
N SER A 8 -7.84 -40.01 -34.07
CA SER A 8 -7.87 -38.57 -34.38
C SER A 8 -7.27 -38.37 -35.77
N THR A 9 -7.96 -37.64 -36.63
CA THR A 9 -7.58 -37.45 -38.03
C THR A 9 -6.81 -36.16 -38.26
N THR A 10 -5.65 -36.23 -38.90
CA THR A 10 -4.92 -35.08 -39.45
C THR A 10 -4.02 -35.53 -40.60
N LEU A 11 -4.14 -34.88 -41.77
CA LEU A 11 -3.29 -34.93 -43.00
C LEU A 11 -4.06 -34.13 -44.09
N ILE A 12 -3.50 -33.50 -45.13
CA ILE A 12 -2.33 -33.79 -45.98
C ILE A 12 -1.62 -32.47 -46.38
N ALA A 13 -0.31 -32.53 -46.66
CA ALA A 13 0.45 -31.50 -47.39
C ALA A 13 1.07 -32.07 -48.69
N ALA A 14 1.34 -31.24 -49.70
CA ALA A 14 2.16 -31.60 -50.87
C ALA A 14 2.76 -30.37 -51.59
N ALA A 15 3.95 -30.53 -52.18
CA ALA A 15 4.70 -29.52 -52.96
C ALA A 15 5.39 -30.16 -54.19
N ILE A 16 5.75 -29.35 -55.22
CA ILE A 16 6.62 -29.64 -56.40
C ILE A 16 6.56 -28.43 -57.38
N SER A 17 7.52 -28.05 -58.25
CA SER A 17 9.01 -28.09 -58.30
C SER A 17 9.53 -27.12 -59.39
N LEU A 18 10.85 -26.88 -59.49
CA LEU A 18 11.52 -26.04 -60.52
C LEU A 18 12.00 -26.82 -61.77
N THR A 19 12.20 -26.11 -62.90
CA THR A 19 13.21 -26.44 -63.94
C THR A 19 13.77 -25.17 -64.63
N LEU A 20 15.00 -25.22 -65.18
CA LEU A 20 15.79 -24.12 -65.78
C LEU A 20 16.41 -24.49 -67.15
N ALA A 21 16.59 -23.51 -68.05
CA ALA A 21 17.65 -23.36 -69.10
C ALA A 21 17.44 -21.99 -69.82
N ALA A 22 18.38 -21.03 -69.92
CA ALA A 22 19.63 -20.95 -70.73
C ALA A 22 19.38 -20.85 -72.26
N CYS A 23 20.03 -20.00 -73.10
CA CYS A 23 21.27 -19.21 -72.97
C CYS A 23 21.44 -18.11 -74.09
N GLY A 24 22.19 -17.01 -73.84
CA GLY A 24 22.81 -16.08 -74.84
C GLY A 24 21.88 -15.13 -75.64
N GLY A 25 22.29 -13.97 -76.17
CA GLY A 25 23.56 -13.20 -76.11
C GLY A 25 23.63 -12.09 -77.19
N SER A 26 24.43 -11.03 -76.97
CA SER A 26 24.82 -9.94 -77.91
C SER A 26 23.96 -8.65 -78.00
N SER A 27 24.62 -7.57 -78.46
CA SER A 27 24.34 -6.15 -78.19
C SER A 27 23.69 -5.34 -79.32
N SER A 28 22.83 -4.37 -78.98
CA SER A 28 22.63 -3.13 -79.77
C SER A 28 21.93 -2.03 -78.96
N THR A 29 22.52 -0.83 -78.90
CA THR A 29 21.93 0.39 -78.31
C THR A 29 20.91 1.04 -79.24
N PRO A 30 19.84 1.65 -78.70
CA PRO A 30 19.35 2.91 -79.26
C PRO A 30 19.09 4.03 -78.21
N THR A 31 19.01 5.25 -78.75
CA THR A 31 19.02 6.58 -78.12
C THR A 31 17.76 6.90 -77.27
N PRO A 32 17.84 7.75 -76.21
CA PRO A 32 16.70 8.04 -75.33
C PRO A 32 15.57 8.83 -76.00
N THR A 33 14.34 8.50 -75.59
CA THR A 33 13.09 9.23 -75.89
C THR A 33 12.76 10.16 -74.71
N PRO A 34 12.29 11.41 -74.90
CA PRO A 34 12.07 12.36 -73.82
C PRO A 34 10.95 11.91 -72.85
N SER A 35 11.19 12.06 -71.55
CA SER A 35 10.22 11.76 -70.49
C SER A 35 9.06 12.76 -70.51
N PRO A 36 7.79 12.33 -70.34
CA PRO A 36 6.68 13.24 -70.13
C PRO A 36 6.83 14.01 -68.80
N ALA A 37 6.26 15.21 -68.74
CA ALA A 37 6.28 16.06 -67.55
C ALA A 37 5.43 15.48 -66.41
N PRO A 38 5.81 15.70 -65.13
CA PRO A 38 5.10 15.14 -63.98
C PRO A 38 3.68 15.74 -63.84
N SER A 39 2.72 14.88 -63.56
CA SER A 39 1.34 15.27 -63.21
C SER A 39 1.32 16.07 -61.90
N PRO A 40 0.47 17.12 -61.77
CA PRO A 40 0.34 17.85 -60.52
C PRO A 40 -0.14 16.94 -59.38
N ALA A 41 0.35 17.19 -58.17
CA ALA A 41 0.00 16.44 -56.97
C ALA A 41 -1.48 16.68 -56.58
N PRO A 42 -2.19 15.64 -56.07
CA PRO A 42 -3.56 15.79 -55.59
C PRO A 42 -3.63 16.72 -54.38
N ALA A 43 -4.70 17.50 -54.29
CA ALA A 43 -4.94 18.43 -53.18
C ALA A 43 -5.09 17.67 -51.84
N PRO A 44 -4.64 18.26 -50.71
CA PRO A 44 -4.75 17.62 -49.40
C PRO A 44 -6.21 17.41 -48.99
N SER A 45 -6.51 16.23 -48.45
CA SER A 45 -7.81 15.92 -47.86
C SER A 45 -8.12 16.86 -46.69
N PRO A 46 -9.38 17.32 -46.51
CA PRO A 46 -9.74 18.15 -45.37
C PRO A 46 -9.50 17.40 -44.06
N THR A 47 -8.88 18.08 -43.10
CA THR A 47 -8.71 17.60 -41.72
C THR A 47 -10.07 17.38 -41.08
N PRO A 48 -10.33 16.24 -40.40
CA PRO A 48 -11.59 16.03 -39.71
C PRO A 48 -11.80 17.08 -38.62
N THR A 49 -12.99 17.69 -38.60
CA THR A 49 -13.41 18.64 -37.56
C THR A 49 -13.33 17.96 -36.19
N PRO A 50 -12.74 18.61 -35.16
CA PRO A 50 -12.71 18.04 -33.82
C PRO A 50 -14.13 17.80 -33.30
N THR A 51 -14.38 16.57 -32.85
CA THR A 51 -15.64 16.22 -32.16
C THR A 51 -15.81 17.13 -30.93
N PRO A 52 -16.99 17.73 -30.71
CA PRO A 52 -17.20 18.60 -29.56
C PRO A 52 -16.96 17.82 -28.27
N THR A 53 -16.16 18.39 -27.36
CA THR A 53 -15.94 17.86 -26.01
C THR A 53 -17.30 17.68 -25.32
N PRO A 54 -17.61 16.50 -24.76
CA PRO A 54 -18.90 16.29 -24.10
C PRO A 54 -19.05 17.25 -22.92
N THR A 55 -20.20 17.93 -22.85
CA THR A 55 -20.56 18.79 -21.72
C THR A 55 -20.52 17.97 -20.43
N PRO A 56 -19.84 18.46 -19.35
CA PRO A 56 -19.83 17.76 -18.07
C PRO A 56 -21.26 17.50 -17.57
N ALA A 57 -21.52 16.28 -17.10
CA ALA A 57 -22.81 15.95 -16.49
C ALA A 57 -23.05 16.83 -15.24
N PRO A 58 -24.29 17.24 -14.96
CA PRO A 58 -24.59 18.06 -13.80
C PRO A 58 -24.27 17.32 -12.50
N VAL A 59 -23.41 17.91 -11.66
CA VAL A 59 -23.01 17.39 -10.35
C VAL A 59 -24.25 17.17 -9.47
N SER A 60 -24.42 15.95 -8.97
CA SER A 60 -25.59 15.52 -8.18
C SER A 60 -25.64 16.17 -6.79
N ALA A 61 -26.77 16.06 -6.10
CA ALA A 61 -26.92 16.59 -4.73
C ALA A 61 -25.91 15.94 -3.75
N VAL A 62 -25.73 14.61 -3.84
CA VAL A 62 -24.75 13.86 -3.05
C VAL A 62 -23.32 14.33 -3.33
N GLU A 63 -22.96 14.56 -4.59
CA GLU A 63 -21.61 15.02 -4.96
C GLU A 63 -21.34 16.48 -4.56
N LYS A 64 -22.38 17.28 -4.29
CA LYS A 64 -22.25 18.62 -3.71
C LYS A 64 -22.13 18.58 -2.18
N ALA A 65 -22.90 17.71 -1.52
CA ALA A 65 -22.86 17.50 -0.07
C ALA A 65 -21.56 16.80 0.39
N PHE A 66 -21.11 15.81 -0.38
CA PHE A 66 -19.91 15.03 -0.14
C PHE A 66 -18.92 15.23 -1.31
N PRO A 67 -18.29 16.42 -1.39
CA PRO A 67 -17.48 16.80 -2.54
C PRO A 67 -16.14 16.10 -2.60
N LYS A 68 -15.55 15.72 -1.46
CA LYS A 68 -14.33 14.92 -1.42
C LYS A 68 -14.67 13.47 -1.71
N PHE A 69 -13.84 12.76 -2.48
CA PHE A 69 -14.05 11.34 -2.73
C PHE A 69 -12.77 10.57 -3.06
N THR A 70 -12.79 9.26 -2.83
CA THR A 70 -11.82 8.29 -3.35
C THR A 70 -12.55 7.00 -3.74
N SER A 71 -11.81 5.97 -4.17
CA SER A 71 -12.40 4.68 -4.55
C SER A 71 -11.48 3.51 -4.20
N VAL A 72 -12.08 2.42 -3.75
CA VAL A 72 -11.44 1.16 -3.38
C VAL A 72 -12.12 0.06 -4.19
N PHE A 73 -11.40 -0.60 -5.10
CA PHE A 73 -11.93 -1.63 -6.00
C PHE A 73 -13.26 -1.27 -6.73
N GLY A 74 -13.51 0.01 -7.00
CA GLY A 74 -14.75 0.51 -7.63
C GLY A 74 -15.88 0.90 -6.67
N VAL A 75 -15.76 0.56 -5.38
CA VAL A 75 -16.58 1.10 -4.30
C VAL A 75 -16.21 2.56 -4.08
N LYS A 76 -17.19 3.43 -3.84
CA LYS A 76 -16.95 4.86 -3.64
C LYS A 76 -16.88 5.18 -2.15
N LEU A 77 -15.93 6.01 -1.76
CA LEU A 77 -15.95 6.69 -0.46
C LEU A 77 -16.07 8.19 -0.74
N ARG A 78 -17.04 8.87 -0.13
CA ARG A 78 -17.21 10.33 -0.24
C ARG A 78 -17.21 10.97 1.14
N ALA A 79 -16.82 12.24 1.22
CA ALA A 79 -16.81 12.97 2.48
C ALA A 79 -17.19 14.43 2.29
N THR A 80 -17.78 15.02 3.35
CA THR A 80 -17.94 16.48 3.47
C THR A 80 -16.59 17.17 3.48
N THR A 81 -16.57 18.50 3.32
CA THR A 81 -15.33 19.29 3.47
C THR A 81 -14.79 19.31 4.90
N GLN A 82 -15.61 18.99 5.91
CA GLN A 82 -15.22 19.05 7.32
C GLN A 82 -14.52 17.78 7.82
N VAL A 83 -14.69 16.64 7.14
CA VAL A 83 -13.93 15.42 7.42
C VAL A 83 -12.44 15.65 7.14
N PRO A 84 -11.51 15.33 8.05
CA PRO A 84 -10.07 15.39 7.75
C PRO A 84 -9.67 14.35 6.69
N ASP A 85 -8.78 14.72 5.76
CA ASP A 85 -8.31 13.82 4.69
C ASP A 85 -7.73 12.51 5.22
N ALA A 86 -7.00 12.55 6.34
CA ALA A 86 -6.45 11.37 6.99
C ALA A 86 -7.53 10.36 7.44
N LYS A 87 -8.74 10.82 7.82
CA LYS A 87 -9.84 9.93 8.23
C LYS A 87 -10.48 9.25 7.03
N LEU A 88 -10.68 9.98 5.92
CA LEU A 88 -11.17 9.41 4.66
C LEU A 88 -10.17 8.43 4.04
N LEU A 89 -8.87 8.73 4.09
CA LEU A 89 -7.83 7.79 3.66
C LEU A 89 -7.75 6.57 4.58
N HIS A 90 -7.96 6.71 5.89
CA HIS A 90 -8.03 5.58 6.81
C HIS A 90 -9.18 4.64 6.47
N ALA A 91 -10.41 5.16 6.35
CA ALA A 91 -11.57 4.36 5.95
C ALA A 91 -11.38 3.66 4.59
N ALA A 92 -10.67 4.30 3.64
CA ALA A 92 -10.33 3.69 2.35
C ALA A 92 -9.37 2.49 2.49
N LYS A 93 -8.40 2.57 3.41
CA LYS A 93 -7.49 1.45 3.68
C LYS A 93 -8.17 0.31 4.42
N ILE A 94 -8.98 0.61 5.45
CA ILE A 94 -9.79 -0.39 6.14
C ILE A 94 -10.71 -1.14 5.15
N MET A 95 -11.28 -0.43 4.17
CA MET A 95 -12.05 -1.06 3.09
C MET A 95 -11.21 -1.92 2.16
N ALA A 96 -9.97 -1.52 1.89
CA ALA A 96 -9.05 -2.31 1.08
C ALA A 96 -8.63 -3.58 1.82
N GLU A 97 -8.18 -3.48 3.07
CA GLU A 97 -7.75 -4.59 3.93
C GLU A 97 -8.88 -5.59 4.26
N TYR A 98 -10.15 -5.19 4.15
CA TYR A 98 -11.30 -6.10 4.24
C TYR A 98 -11.66 -6.80 2.91
N LEU A 99 -11.25 -6.25 1.76
CA LEU A 99 -11.56 -6.79 0.44
C LEU A 99 -10.37 -7.53 -0.20
N ASP A 100 -9.16 -7.14 0.19
CA ASP A 100 -7.83 -7.63 -0.14
C ASP A 100 -7.07 -7.74 1.21
N ASN A 101 -7.30 -8.86 1.90
CA ASN A 101 -6.79 -9.14 3.23
C ASN A 101 -5.37 -9.69 3.24
N ASN A 102 -4.82 -10.04 2.06
CA ASN A 102 -3.43 -10.42 1.87
C ASN A 102 -2.51 -9.24 1.48
N ASP A 103 -3.07 -8.06 1.15
CA ASP A 103 -2.40 -6.83 0.69
C ASP A 103 -1.54 -7.04 -0.56
N ASP A 104 -2.04 -7.77 -1.56
CA ASP A 104 -1.37 -8.00 -2.86
C ASP A 104 -1.84 -7.08 -4.01
N GLY A 105 -2.92 -6.32 -3.78
CA GLY A 105 -3.54 -5.42 -4.75
C GLY A 105 -4.74 -6.00 -5.48
N VAL A 106 -5.14 -7.24 -5.18
CA VAL A 106 -6.26 -7.95 -5.78
C VAL A 106 -7.22 -8.45 -4.70
N ALA A 107 -8.48 -8.01 -4.77
CA ALA A 107 -9.49 -8.44 -3.82
C ALA A 107 -9.75 -9.95 -3.88
N GLU A 108 -9.79 -10.65 -2.74
CA GLU A 108 -9.99 -12.11 -2.74
C GLU A 108 -11.39 -12.49 -3.25
N ASN A 109 -12.43 -11.81 -2.79
CA ASN A 109 -13.81 -12.09 -3.20
C ASN A 109 -14.25 -11.15 -4.33
N GLN A 110 -13.71 -11.40 -5.53
CA GLN A 110 -14.00 -10.63 -6.74
C GLN A 110 -15.51 -10.50 -7.04
N GLN A 111 -16.34 -11.50 -6.73
CA GLN A 111 -17.80 -11.44 -6.92
C GLN A 111 -18.47 -10.41 -5.99
N VAL A 112 -18.02 -10.31 -4.74
CA VAL A 112 -18.48 -9.32 -3.78
C VAL A 112 -18.09 -7.91 -4.23
N VAL A 113 -16.84 -7.71 -4.66
CA VAL A 113 -16.37 -6.43 -5.21
C VAL A 113 -17.15 -5.99 -6.44
N GLU A 114 -17.36 -6.89 -7.41
CA GLU A 114 -18.16 -6.59 -8.60
C GLU A 114 -19.60 -6.22 -8.26
N GLN A 115 -20.20 -6.89 -7.27
CA GLN A 115 -21.56 -6.60 -6.81
C GLN A 115 -21.65 -5.26 -6.07
N LEU A 116 -20.68 -4.92 -5.21
CA LEU A 116 -20.57 -3.61 -4.56
C LEU A 116 -20.44 -2.48 -5.60
N ALA A 117 -19.55 -2.62 -6.57
CA ALA A 117 -19.36 -1.65 -7.65
C ALA A 117 -20.61 -1.51 -8.53
N LYS A 118 -21.27 -2.63 -8.87
CA LYS A 118 -22.51 -2.68 -9.67
C LYS A 118 -23.70 -2.02 -8.97
N ARG A 119 -23.87 -2.22 -7.65
CA ARG A 119 -24.86 -1.49 -6.83
C ARG A 119 -24.47 -0.03 -6.60
N LYS A 120 -23.25 0.38 -6.94
CA LYS A 120 -22.69 1.70 -6.60
C LYS A 120 -22.70 1.92 -5.09
N ALA A 121 -22.29 0.89 -4.34
CA ALA A 121 -22.04 0.96 -2.91
C ALA A 121 -21.18 2.19 -2.59
N THR A 122 -21.59 2.98 -1.61
CA THR A 122 -20.96 4.27 -1.30
C THR A 122 -20.88 4.51 0.21
N LEU A 123 -19.67 4.52 0.78
CA LEU A 123 -19.46 5.06 2.12
C LEU A 123 -19.54 6.59 2.05
N ILE A 124 -20.32 7.23 2.94
CA ILE A 124 -20.41 8.69 3.06
C ILE A 124 -19.94 9.15 4.43
N MET A 125 -19.02 10.11 4.47
CA MET A 125 -18.44 10.59 5.72
C MET A 125 -18.79 12.03 6.02
N ALA A 126 -19.20 12.28 7.27
CA ALA A 126 -19.42 13.62 7.84
C ALA A 126 -18.52 13.84 9.06
N ARG A 127 -18.41 15.07 9.55
CA ARG A 127 -17.61 15.40 10.74
C ARG A 127 -18.15 14.70 12.00
N ASP A 128 -19.46 14.78 12.17
CA ASP A 128 -20.27 14.20 13.25
C ASP A 128 -21.73 14.09 12.81
N GLU A 129 -22.56 13.44 13.64
CA GLU A 129 -24.00 13.26 13.48
C GLU A 129 -24.74 14.59 13.20
N THR A 130 -24.30 15.71 13.81
CA THR A 130 -24.90 17.04 13.60
C THR A 130 -24.67 17.54 12.17
N GLU A 131 -23.47 17.34 11.59
CA GLU A 131 -23.27 17.62 10.17
C GLU A 131 -24.10 16.67 9.30
N LEU A 132 -24.11 15.36 9.59
CA LEU A 132 -24.84 14.39 8.78
C LEU A 132 -26.36 14.69 8.71
N ASN A 133 -26.97 14.98 9.86
CA ASN A 133 -28.38 15.39 9.98
C ASN A 133 -28.69 16.70 9.22
N SER A 134 -27.70 17.57 9.01
CA SER A 134 -27.88 18.77 8.16
C SER A 134 -27.92 18.45 6.66
N LEU A 135 -27.39 17.29 6.26
CA LEU A 135 -27.26 16.84 4.86
C LEU A 135 -28.37 15.88 4.42
N THR A 136 -29.29 15.48 5.30
CA THR A 136 -30.43 14.59 5.01
C THR A 136 -31.20 15.00 3.74
N SER A 137 -31.38 16.29 3.49
CA SER A 137 -32.05 16.78 2.26
C SER A 137 -31.32 16.44 0.95
N ALA A 138 -30.00 16.25 0.97
CA ALA A 138 -29.21 15.81 -0.17
C ALA A 138 -29.28 14.29 -0.40
N LEU A 139 -29.63 13.52 0.64
CA LEU A 139 -29.77 12.05 0.61
C LEU A 139 -31.22 11.61 0.33
N ASN A 140 -32.22 12.37 0.80
CA ASN A 140 -33.67 12.06 0.67
C ASN A 140 -34.18 11.79 -0.76
N ASN A 141 -33.49 12.29 -1.79
CA ASN A 141 -33.89 12.13 -3.19
C ASN A 141 -33.00 11.13 -3.96
N VAL A 142 -32.19 10.34 -3.26
CA VAL A 142 -31.29 9.38 -3.89
C VAL A 142 -32.01 8.07 -4.15
N GLN A 143 -31.95 7.61 -5.40
CA GLN A 143 -32.41 6.28 -5.77
C GLN A 143 -31.50 5.21 -5.15
N ASP A 144 -32.11 4.16 -4.59
CA ASP A 144 -31.44 3.06 -3.87
C ASP A 144 -30.64 3.61 -2.66
N PRO A 145 -31.31 4.08 -1.58
CA PRO A 145 -30.63 4.60 -0.40
C PRO A 145 -29.84 3.51 0.35
N ASP A 146 -30.30 2.26 0.30
CA ASP A 146 -29.69 1.09 0.94
C ASP A 146 -28.28 0.75 0.40
N ARG A 147 -27.82 1.43 -0.67
CA ARG A 147 -26.42 1.31 -1.15
C ARG A 147 -25.43 2.23 -0.40
N PHE A 148 -25.89 2.99 0.58
CA PHE A 148 -25.07 3.87 1.39
C PHE A 148 -24.87 3.32 2.79
N GLN A 149 -23.68 3.59 3.34
CA GLN A 149 -23.41 3.50 4.76
C GLN A 149 -22.71 4.80 5.16
N ASP A 150 -23.05 5.37 6.30
CA ASP A 150 -22.35 6.54 6.83
C ASP A 150 -21.24 6.18 7.82
N LEU A 151 -20.31 7.12 8.02
CA LEU A 151 -19.21 6.99 8.99
C LEU A 151 -18.75 8.39 9.41
N GLN A 152 -18.71 8.65 10.71
CA GLN A 152 -18.35 9.94 11.27
C GLN A 152 -16.84 10.06 11.48
N ALA A 153 -16.28 11.24 11.19
CA ALA A 153 -14.88 11.53 11.47
C ALA A 153 -14.56 11.59 12.98
N SER A 154 -15.59 11.79 13.82
CA SER A 154 -15.56 11.73 15.28
C SER A 154 -15.32 10.32 15.83
N GLU A 155 -15.83 9.27 15.18
CA GLU A 155 -15.73 7.87 15.63
C GLU A 155 -14.73 7.01 14.82
N THR A 156 -14.20 7.56 13.73
CA THR A 156 -13.05 6.96 13.03
C THR A 156 -11.80 7.14 13.91
N HIS A 157 -11.27 6.10 14.54
CA HIS A 157 -10.14 6.18 15.49
C HIS A 157 -8.94 5.31 15.05
N PRO A 158 -8.07 5.77 14.13
CA PRO A 158 -6.89 5.02 13.71
C PRO A 158 -6.01 4.62 14.92
N ASN A 159 -5.72 3.32 15.07
CA ASN A 159 -5.08 2.75 16.27
C ASN A 159 -5.80 3.07 17.61
N GLY A 160 -7.14 3.17 17.56
CA GLY A 160 -7.99 3.49 18.72
C GLY A 160 -7.83 2.49 19.87
N ALA A 161 -7.71 1.20 19.57
CA ALA A 161 -7.64 0.14 20.58
C ALA A 161 -6.44 0.30 21.53
N ALA A 162 -5.32 0.85 21.05
CA ALA A 162 -4.14 1.18 21.87
C ALA A 162 -4.40 2.28 22.91
N ASN A 163 -5.48 3.05 22.73
CA ASN A 163 -5.94 4.13 23.60
C ASN A 163 -7.27 3.81 24.30
N GLY A 164 -7.77 2.56 24.19
CA GLY A 164 -9.07 2.17 24.74
C GLY A 164 -10.27 2.79 24.01
N GLN A 165 -10.15 3.06 22.70
CA GLN A 165 -11.25 3.53 21.85
C GLN A 165 -11.51 2.52 20.74
N PHE A 166 -12.76 2.23 20.43
CA PHE A 166 -13.09 1.47 19.22
C PHE A 166 -12.90 2.35 17.99
N ASP A 167 -12.53 1.77 16.84
CA ASP A 167 -12.46 2.48 15.56
C ASP A 167 -13.70 2.14 14.74
N GLY A 168 -14.68 3.06 14.70
CA GLY A 168 -15.94 2.84 13.98
C GLY A 168 -15.76 2.57 12.48
N SER A 169 -14.59 2.91 11.90
CA SER A 169 -14.30 2.51 10.51
C SER A 169 -14.18 1.00 10.32
N LEU A 170 -13.89 0.21 11.38
CA LEU A 170 -13.93 -1.26 11.32
C LEU A 170 -15.36 -1.82 11.23
N GLU A 171 -16.35 -1.05 11.68
CA GLU A 171 -17.77 -1.41 11.74
C GLU A 171 -18.48 -0.93 10.47
N GLU A 172 -18.48 0.37 10.19
CA GLU A 172 -19.25 0.93 9.07
C GLU A 172 -18.75 0.52 7.69
N VAL A 173 -17.45 0.34 7.54
CA VAL A 173 -16.90 -0.21 6.30
C VAL A 173 -17.35 -1.67 6.12
N LEU A 174 -17.39 -2.43 7.20
CA LEU A 174 -17.82 -3.83 7.17
C LEU A 174 -19.32 -3.94 6.90
N HIS A 175 -20.15 -3.11 7.53
CA HIS A 175 -21.60 -2.99 7.27
C HIS A 175 -21.87 -2.82 5.77
N LEU A 176 -21.18 -1.90 5.09
CA LEU A 176 -21.36 -1.71 3.64
C LEU A 176 -20.96 -2.95 2.82
N ILE A 177 -19.86 -3.63 3.19
CA ILE A 177 -19.34 -4.81 2.49
C ILE A 177 -20.28 -6.02 2.67
N THR A 178 -20.80 -6.24 3.89
CA THR A 178 -21.71 -7.34 4.17
C THR A 178 -23.10 -7.07 3.59
N HIS A 179 -23.66 -5.88 3.82
CA HIS A 179 -25.01 -5.50 3.40
C HIS A 179 -25.17 -5.43 1.89
N VAL A 180 -24.30 -4.71 1.18
CA VAL A 180 -24.47 -4.50 -0.27
C VAL A 180 -23.79 -5.61 -1.09
N GLY A 181 -22.76 -6.23 -0.52
CA GLY A 181 -21.93 -7.27 -1.15
C GLY A 181 -22.39 -8.68 -0.81
N TYR A 182 -21.96 -9.19 0.35
CA TYR A 182 -22.15 -10.59 0.74
C TYR A 182 -23.62 -11.03 0.76
N SER A 183 -24.52 -10.19 1.30
CA SER A 183 -25.96 -10.48 1.38
C SER A 183 -26.59 -10.77 0.00
N THR A 184 -26.06 -10.14 -1.05
CA THR A 184 -26.58 -10.24 -2.41
C THR A 184 -25.86 -11.31 -3.24
N VAL A 185 -24.56 -11.54 -3.00
CA VAL A 185 -23.82 -12.61 -3.70
C VAL A 185 -24.17 -14.00 -3.17
N TYR A 186 -24.38 -14.13 -1.85
CA TYR A 186 -24.64 -15.41 -1.19
C TYR A 186 -25.97 -15.36 -0.39
N PRO A 187 -27.13 -15.19 -1.05
CA PRO A 187 -28.39 -14.85 -0.38
C PRO A 187 -29.03 -15.97 0.46
N GLU A 188 -28.52 -17.19 0.39
CA GLU A 188 -28.90 -18.31 1.28
C GLU A 188 -28.09 -18.30 2.58
N ILE A 189 -26.93 -17.62 2.58
CA ILE A 189 -25.98 -17.61 3.68
C ILE A 189 -26.03 -16.27 4.43
N PHE A 190 -25.91 -15.16 3.71
CA PHE A 190 -25.68 -13.82 4.27
C PHE A 190 -26.83 -12.83 4.06
N ALA A 191 -27.95 -13.21 3.43
CA ALA A 191 -29.07 -12.29 3.28
C ALA A 191 -29.67 -11.91 4.65
N GLU A 192 -30.01 -10.64 4.82
CA GLU A 192 -30.58 -10.09 6.06
C GLU A 192 -32.09 -10.35 6.17
N LYS A 193 -32.47 -11.61 6.00
CA LYS A 193 -33.86 -12.04 5.98
C LYS A 193 -34.01 -13.38 6.69
N VAL A 194 -35.23 -13.64 7.10
CA VAL A 194 -35.70 -14.92 7.63
C VAL A 194 -35.27 -16.08 6.71
N ASP A 195 -34.79 -17.15 7.35
CA ASP A 195 -34.33 -18.41 6.75
C ASP A 195 -33.04 -18.30 5.90
N SER A 196 -32.24 -17.24 6.10
CA SER A 196 -30.82 -17.26 5.75
C SER A 196 -29.98 -17.88 6.88
N THR A 197 -28.83 -18.45 6.52
CA THR A 197 -27.98 -19.16 7.50
C THR A 197 -27.45 -18.24 8.61
N ILE A 198 -27.12 -16.97 8.29
CA ILE A 198 -26.67 -15.97 9.27
C ILE A 198 -27.81 -15.50 10.18
N ALA A 199 -29.02 -15.33 9.64
CA ALA A 199 -30.17 -14.87 10.41
C ALA A 199 -30.71 -15.95 11.36
N ASP A 200 -30.66 -17.22 10.96
CA ASP A 200 -30.98 -18.34 11.84
C ASP A 200 -29.96 -18.52 12.98
N ALA A 201 -28.70 -18.13 12.78
CA ALA A 201 -27.71 -18.06 13.86
C ALA A 201 -28.01 -16.90 14.82
N MET A 202 -28.33 -15.71 14.29
CA MET A 202 -28.77 -14.55 15.07
C MET A 202 -30.02 -14.86 15.93
N ASP A 203 -31.03 -15.52 15.37
CA ASP A 203 -32.24 -15.88 16.11
C ASP A 203 -31.95 -16.80 17.30
N ILE A 204 -30.95 -17.68 17.19
CA ILE A 204 -30.46 -18.48 18.32
C ILE A 204 -29.73 -17.61 19.34
N ALA A 205 -28.86 -16.69 18.88
CA ALA A 205 -28.09 -15.78 19.73
C ALA A 205 -28.94 -14.82 20.57
N ARG A 206 -30.12 -14.45 20.06
CA ARG A 206 -31.14 -13.63 20.74
C ARG A 206 -32.15 -14.45 21.55
N GLY A 207 -32.05 -15.79 21.54
CA GLY A 207 -33.01 -16.69 22.18
C GLY A 207 -34.40 -16.71 21.53
N GLY A 208 -34.54 -16.23 20.30
CA GLY A 208 -35.79 -16.18 19.55
C GLY A 208 -35.73 -15.29 18.30
N ARG A 209 -36.72 -15.44 17.42
CA ARG A 209 -36.89 -14.65 16.20
C ARG A 209 -37.71 -13.38 16.48
N PHE A 210 -37.05 -12.22 16.49
CA PHE A 210 -37.66 -10.91 16.74
C PHE A 210 -37.54 -10.02 15.50
N GLN A 211 -38.67 -9.65 14.89
CA GLN A 211 -38.74 -8.82 13.67
C GLN A 211 -38.42 -7.33 13.90
N GLN A 212 -38.45 -6.91 15.15
CA GLN A 212 -38.17 -5.57 15.67
C GLN A 212 -37.51 -5.76 17.04
N VAL A 213 -36.73 -4.80 17.52
CA VAL A 213 -36.11 -4.91 18.85
C VAL A 213 -37.19 -5.05 19.95
N PRO A 214 -37.23 -6.16 20.70
CA PRO A 214 -38.24 -6.39 21.73
C PRO A 214 -38.05 -5.45 22.93
N ALA A 215 -39.06 -5.42 23.81
CA ALA A 215 -38.96 -4.72 25.09
C ALA A 215 -37.91 -5.36 26.02
N GLN A 216 -37.78 -6.69 25.99
CA GLN A 216 -36.79 -7.47 26.70
C GLN A 216 -36.43 -8.72 25.87
N TYR A 217 -35.14 -9.06 25.85
CA TYR A 217 -34.65 -10.33 25.34
C TYR A 217 -34.63 -11.40 26.45
N PRO A 218 -34.67 -12.71 26.12
CA PRO A 218 -34.42 -13.79 27.06
C PRO A 218 -33.06 -13.64 27.78
N GLU A 219 -32.99 -14.00 29.07
CA GLU A 219 -31.79 -13.84 29.92
C GLU A 219 -30.53 -14.50 29.33
N GLY A 220 -30.71 -15.64 28.66
CA GLY A 220 -29.66 -16.42 28.01
C GLY A 220 -29.17 -15.86 26.66
N ALA A 221 -29.74 -14.78 26.15
CA ALA A 221 -29.26 -14.13 24.92
C ALA A 221 -27.83 -13.59 25.11
N TRP A 222 -26.97 -13.78 24.11
CA TRP A 222 -25.61 -13.22 24.07
C TRP A 222 -25.43 -12.14 22.99
N TYR A 223 -26.40 -12.06 22.07
CA TYR A 223 -26.65 -10.89 21.25
C TYR A 223 -27.98 -10.27 21.63
N THR A 224 -27.95 -8.97 21.89
CA THR A 224 -29.07 -8.07 22.17
C THR A 224 -28.77 -6.72 21.51
N TYR A 225 -29.78 -5.90 21.30
CA TYR A 225 -29.63 -4.58 20.66
C TYR A 225 -30.61 -3.61 21.29
N ASP A 226 -30.27 -2.34 21.48
CA ASP A 226 -31.13 -1.38 22.16
C ASP A 226 -31.89 -0.41 21.23
N ASP A 227 -31.35 -0.09 20.04
CA ASP A 227 -31.98 0.85 19.10
C ASP A 227 -33.33 0.33 18.58
N LYS A 228 -34.40 1.06 18.91
CA LYS A 228 -35.77 0.73 18.51
C LYS A 228 -36.11 1.10 17.07
N THR A 229 -35.21 1.75 16.32
CA THR A 229 -35.39 1.99 14.89
C THR A 229 -34.92 0.81 14.01
N CYS A 230 -34.04 -0.03 14.56
CA CYS A 230 -33.48 -1.21 13.90
C CYS A 230 -34.52 -2.33 13.69
N ASP A 231 -34.67 -2.78 12.44
CA ASP A 231 -35.54 -3.89 12.06
C ASP A 231 -34.79 -5.24 11.99
N TYR A 232 -35.44 -6.29 11.48
CA TYR A 232 -34.81 -7.60 11.31
C TYR A 232 -33.57 -7.56 10.40
N SER A 233 -33.56 -6.70 9.37
CA SER A 233 -32.44 -6.62 8.42
C SER A 233 -31.23 -6.03 9.12
N CYS A 234 -31.43 -4.86 9.74
CA CYS A 234 -30.45 -4.15 10.53
C CYS A 234 -29.82 -5.05 11.63
N MET A 235 -30.63 -5.77 12.41
CA MET A 235 -30.11 -6.67 13.46
C MET A 235 -29.24 -7.82 12.91
N VAL A 236 -29.46 -8.28 11.67
CA VAL A 236 -28.60 -9.30 11.04
C VAL A 236 -27.25 -8.70 10.63
N THR A 237 -27.24 -7.47 10.11
CA THR A 237 -26.02 -6.71 9.78
C THR A 237 -25.14 -6.53 11.01
N GLU A 238 -25.73 -6.00 12.08
CA GLU A 238 -25.12 -5.81 13.39
C GLU A 238 -24.53 -7.11 13.95
N TYR A 239 -25.32 -8.18 14.01
CA TYR A 239 -24.86 -9.49 14.47
C TYR A 239 -23.66 -10.01 13.66
N THR A 240 -23.66 -9.79 12.34
CA THR A 240 -22.57 -10.18 11.44
C THR A 240 -21.29 -9.39 11.76
N TYR A 241 -21.41 -8.08 11.98
CA TYR A 241 -20.32 -7.21 12.42
C TYR A 241 -19.76 -7.65 13.78
N TRP A 242 -20.60 -7.77 14.80
CA TRP A 242 -20.20 -8.14 16.17
C TRP A 242 -19.44 -9.47 16.19
N ALA A 243 -19.96 -10.47 15.46
CA ALA A 243 -19.34 -11.77 15.35
C ALA A 243 -18.01 -11.73 14.58
N LEU A 244 -17.94 -11.11 13.40
CA LEU A 244 -16.71 -11.11 12.58
C LEU A 244 -15.60 -10.32 13.26
N THR A 245 -15.87 -9.11 13.74
CA THR A 245 -14.84 -8.28 14.40
C THR A 245 -14.35 -8.92 15.70
N SER A 246 -15.19 -9.68 16.42
CA SER A 246 -14.75 -10.49 17.56
C SER A 246 -13.87 -11.68 17.13
N ILE A 247 -14.18 -12.34 16.01
CA ILE A 247 -13.37 -13.44 15.43
C ILE A 247 -11.99 -12.95 14.96
N LEU A 248 -11.90 -11.71 14.49
CA LEU A 248 -10.68 -11.03 14.03
C LEU A 248 -9.88 -10.36 15.17
N GLY A 249 -10.47 -10.20 16.36
CA GLY A 249 -9.83 -9.59 17.53
C GLY A 249 -10.07 -8.08 17.72
N GLY A 250 -10.85 -7.43 16.84
CA GLY A 250 -11.17 -5.99 16.94
C GLY A 250 -11.96 -5.60 18.19
N GLN A 251 -12.64 -6.55 18.82
CA GLN A 251 -13.36 -6.36 20.08
C GLN A 251 -12.54 -6.79 21.33
N GLU A 252 -11.27 -7.16 21.16
CA GLU A 252 -10.38 -7.71 22.19
C GLU A 252 -9.33 -6.70 22.68
N PHE A 253 -9.78 -5.62 23.32
CA PHE A 253 -8.90 -4.68 24.03
C PHE A 253 -9.44 -4.31 25.42
N ASN A 254 -8.58 -3.71 26.24
CA ASN A 254 -8.90 -3.36 27.62
C ASN A 254 -10.07 -2.38 27.70
N GLY A 255 -11.06 -2.65 28.56
CA GLY A 255 -12.30 -1.88 28.66
C GLY A 255 -13.42 -2.35 27.73
N ARG A 256 -13.11 -2.80 26.50
CA ARG A 256 -14.11 -2.99 25.43
C ARG A 256 -15.30 -3.86 25.82
N LEU A 257 -15.08 -5.01 26.47
CA LEU A 257 -16.18 -5.87 26.93
C LEU A 257 -17.14 -5.15 27.87
N ALA A 258 -16.65 -4.27 28.75
CA ALA A 258 -17.50 -3.56 29.70
C ALA A 258 -18.41 -2.52 29.01
N GLU A 259 -17.97 -1.98 27.87
CA GLU A 259 -18.76 -1.09 27.00
C GLU A 259 -19.87 -1.88 26.30
N ILE A 260 -19.54 -3.01 25.67
CA ILE A 260 -20.43 -3.68 24.70
C ILE A 260 -21.27 -4.84 25.28
N GLN A 261 -20.97 -5.37 26.47
CA GLN A 261 -21.63 -6.57 27.02
C GLN A 261 -23.15 -6.48 27.23
N ASN A 262 -23.72 -5.27 27.17
CA ASN A 262 -25.17 -5.05 27.17
C ASN A 262 -25.83 -5.45 25.85
N GLU A 263 -25.05 -5.58 24.78
CA GLU A 263 -25.45 -5.94 23.42
C GLU A 263 -24.72 -7.19 22.93
N TRP A 264 -23.40 -7.27 23.10
CA TRP A 264 -22.59 -8.39 22.64
C TRP A 264 -21.65 -8.93 23.72
N ARG A 265 -21.92 -10.16 24.19
CA ARG A 265 -21.14 -10.79 25.28
C ARG A 265 -19.88 -11.54 24.80
N LEU A 266 -19.76 -11.80 23.50
CA LEU A 266 -18.76 -12.72 22.92
C LEU A 266 -17.56 -12.00 22.26
N ASN A 267 -17.02 -10.97 22.93
CA ASN A 267 -16.02 -10.03 22.40
C ASN A 267 -14.63 -10.59 21.94
N THR A 268 -14.42 -11.92 21.91
CA THR A 268 -13.14 -12.52 21.48
C THR A 268 -13.37 -13.75 20.62
N ARG A 269 -12.40 -14.10 19.78
CA ARG A 269 -12.49 -15.24 18.84
C ARG A 269 -12.89 -16.54 19.54
N GLU A 270 -12.32 -16.79 20.72
CA GLU A 270 -12.59 -18.00 21.51
C GLU A 270 -14.01 -17.97 22.13
N LYS A 271 -14.48 -16.80 22.57
CA LYS A 271 -15.86 -16.65 23.05
C LYS A 271 -16.88 -16.89 21.93
N VAL A 272 -16.65 -16.37 20.72
CA VAL A 272 -17.53 -16.67 19.57
C VAL A 272 -17.48 -18.17 19.24
N ARG A 273 -16.28 -18.77 19.17
CA ARG A 273 -16.12 -20.20 18.87
C ARG A 273 -16.86 -21.13 19.83
N LEU A 274 -16.93 -20.79 21.12
CA LEU A 274 -17.56 -21.60 22.16
C LEU A 274 -19.03 -21.24 22.41
N GLY A 275 -19.37 -19.95 22.43
CA GLY A 275 -20.71 -19.44 22.70
C GLY A 275 -21.64 -19.47 21.50
N ASP A 276 -21.10 -19.24 20.30
CA ASP A 276 -21.85 -19.22 19.04
C ASP A 276 -21.10 -19.98 17.92
N PRO A 277 -21.00 -21.32 18.04
CA PRO A 277 -20.30 -22.14 17.04
C PRO A 277 -20.97 -22.10 15.66
N ARG A 278 -22.21 -21.60 15.55
CA ARG A 278 -22.92 -21.46 14.26
C ARG A 278 -22.36 -20.29 13.47
N VAL A 279 -22.37 -19.08 14.05
CA VAL A 279 -21.78 -17.91 13.35
C VAL A 279 -20.28 -18.06 13.16
N TYR A 280 -19.59 -18.70 14.11
CA TYR A 280 -18.18 -19.05 13.94
C TYR A 280 -17.94 -19.91 12.69
N ALA A 281 -18.75 -20.97 12.49
CA ALA A 281 -18.64 -21.84 11.33
C ALA A 281 -19.00 -21.14 10.01
N ILE A 282 -19.93 -20.19 10.02
CA ILE A 282 -20.27 -19.38 8.84
C ILE A 282 -19.10 -18.45 8.47
N LEU A 283 -18.63 -17.65 9.44
CA LEU A 283 -17.68 -16.56 9.22
C LEU A 283 -16.22 -17.01 9.07
N THR A 284 -15.88 -18.22 9.51
CA THR A 284 -14.54 -18.80 9.25
C THR A 284 -14.49 -19.71 8.02
N ASN A 285 -15.62 -19.94 7.34
CA ASN A 285 -15.66 -20.77 6.14
C ASN A 285 -14.93 -20.11 4.96
N GLN A 286 -13.78 -20.67 4.62
CA GLN A 286 -12.91 -20.20 3.55
C GLN A 286 -13.55 -20.23 2.16
N ALA A 287 -14.68 -20.94 1.96
CA ALA A 287 -15.44 -20.89 0.72
C ALA A 287 -16.01 -19.49 0.41
N TYR A 288 -16.15 -18.63 1.41
CA TYR A 288 -16.66 -17.26 1.25
C TYR A 288 -15.56 -16.19 1.20
N LEU A 289 -14.28 -16.55 1.39
CA LEU A 289 -13.15 -15.62 1.35
C LEU A 289 -13.36 -14.35 2.20
N LEU A 290 -13.96 -14.52 3.38
CA LEU A 290 -14.04 -13.47 4.39
C LEU A 290 -12.64 -13.19 4.97
N PRO A 291 -12.38 -11.96 5.46
CA PRO A 291 -11.14 -11.59 6.12
C PRO A 291 -10.73 -12.59 7.19
N THR A 292 -9.41 -12.81 7.32
CA THR A 292 -8.81 -13.65 8.38
C THR A 292 -7.94 -12.85 9.34
N THR A 293 -7.49 -11.68 8.92
CA THR A 293 -6.77 -10.66 9.71
C THR A 293 -7.65 -9.43 9.86
N LEU A 294 -7.64 -8.78 11.03
CA LEU A 294 -8.30 -7.49 11.23
C LEU A 294 -7.53 -6.38 10.48
N PRO A 295 -8.20 -5.46 9.76
CA PRO A 295 -7.57 -4.25 9.26
C PRO A 295 -6.92 -3.40 10.37
N ASP A 296 -5.77 -2.81 10.08
CA ASP A 296 -5.02 -1.90 10.97
C ASP A 296 -4.82 -0.48 10.37
N GLY A 297 -5.16 -0.28 9.09
CA GLY A 297 -4.97 0.98 8.37
C GLY A 297 -3.61 1.09 7.66
N VAL A 298 -2.90 -0.02 7.46
CA VAL A 298 -1.60 -0.13 6.78
C VAL A 298 -1.69 -1.00 5.51
N TYR A 299 -2.61 -0.64 4.63
CA TYR A 299 -2.62 -1.12 3.24
C TYR A 299 -1.46 -0.55 2.39
N ASN A 300 -0.67 -1.41 1.74
CA ASN A 300 0.55 -1.05 1.00
C ASN A 300 0.38 -1.12 -0.53
N SER A 301 -0.44 -2.05 -1.04
CA SER A 301 -0.52 -2.37 -2.46
C SER A 301 -1.24 -1.32 -3.33
N THR A 302 -2.18 -0.55 -2.79
CA THR A 302 -2.72 0.65 -3.47
C THR A 302 -2.66 1.89 -2.59
N GLN A 303 -2.32 3.02 -3.23
CA GLN A 303 -2.21 4.32 -2.59
C GLN A 303 -3.40 5.18 -2.97
N PHE A 304 -4.32 5.38 -2.02
CA PHE A 304 -5.55 6.13 -2.25
C PHE A 304 -5.29 7.64 -2.31
N THR A 305 -5.94 8.31 -3.26
CA THR A 305 -5.89 9.77 -3.41
C THR A 305 -7.29 10.36 -3.31
N ILE A 306 -7.42 11.52 -2.68
CA ILE A 306 -8.70 12.24 -2.57
C ILE A 306 -8.86 13.21 -3.75
N GLN A 307 -10.01 13.13 -4.41
CA GLN A 307 -10.45 14.00 -5.49
C GLN A 307 -11.58 14.92 -5.00
N ASN A 308 -11.85 16.02 -5.72
CA ASN A 308 -12.93 16.96 -5.38
C ASN A 308 -13.93 17.11 -6.55
N SER A 309 -15.21 17.01 -6.23
CA SER A 309 -16.33 16.99 -7.17
C SER A 309 -16.74 18.37 -7.70
N VAL A 310 -16.38 19.45 -6.98
CA VAL A 310 -16.96 20.79 -7.19
C VAL A 310 -16.10 21.66 -8.11
N THR A 311 -14.79 21.43 -8.18
CA THR A 311 -13.88 22.28 -8.96
C THR A 311 -13.84 21.94 -10.46
N GLY A 312 -14.26 20.74 -10.87
CA GLY A 312 -14.06 20.24 -12.25
C GLY A 312 -12.58 20.17 -12.66
N GLN A 313 -11.67 20.40 -11.72
CA GLN A 313 -10.24 20.40 -11.89
C GLN A 313 -9.70 19.16 -11.20
N THR A 314 -9.11 18.27 -11.99
CA THR A 314 -8.10 17.34 -11.50
C THR A 314 -7.07 18.15 -10.70
N PRO A 315 -6.78 17.81 -9.43
CA PRO A 315 -5.54 18.26 -8.82
C PRO A 315 -4.39 17.87 -9.75
N ALA A 316 -3.36 18.73 -9.85
CA ALA A 316 -2.21 18.45 -10.73
C ALA A 316 -1.67 17.03 -10.51
N PRO A 317 -1.29 16.29 -11.57
CA PRO A 317 -1.06 14.85 -11.49
C PRO A 317 -0.02 14.54 -10.42
N THR A 318 -0.47 13.92 -9.33
CA THR A 318 0.45 13.19 -8.45
C THR A 318 0.88 11.94 -9.24
N PRO A 319 2.17 11.62 -9.31
CA PRO A 319 2.65 10.65 -10.30
C PRO A 319 2.07 9.26 -10.08
N THR A 320 2.10 8.44 -11.14
CA THR A 320 2.14 6.98 -11.04
C THR A 320 3.00 6.57 -9.83
N PRO A 321 2.58 5.61 -8.98
CA PRO A 321 3.42 5.14 -7.88
C PRO A 321 4.80 4.81 -8.44
N ILE A 322 5.84 5.57 -8.07
CA ILE A 322 7.19 5.32 -8.57
C ILE A 322 7.78 4.19 -7.72
N THR A 323 7.26 2.99 -7.94
CA THR A 323 7.77 1.75 -7.37
C THR A 323 8.86 1.18 -8.28
N GLY A 324 9.76 0.40 -7.71
CA GLY A 324 10.82 -0.24 -8.48
C GLY A 324 11.98 -0.67 -7.61
N VAL A 325 12.95 -1.33 -8.25
CA VAL A 325 14.14 -1.85 -7.59
C VAL A 325 15.37 -1.44 -8.37
N ILE A 326 16.32 -0.80 -7.69
CA ILE A 326 17.63 -0.46 -8.26
C ILE A 326 18.67 -1.41 -7.68
N GLY A 327 19.43 -2.06 -8.55
CA GLY A 327 20.60 -2.86 -8.16
C GLY A 327 20.33 -4.29 -7.72
N ALA A 328 19.09 -4.77 -7.76
CA ALA A 328 18.69 -6.16 -7.54
C ALA A 328 17.59 -6.59 -8.54
N SER A 329 17.36 -7.90 -8.69
CA SER A 329 16.39 -8.46 -9.65
C SER A 329 14.93 -8.42 -9.18
N SER A 330 14.71 -8.26 -7.87
CA SER A 330 13.39 -8.15 -7.24
C SER A 330 13.52 -7.53 -5.85
N GLU A 331 12.40 -7.13 -5.24
CA GLU A 331 12.40 -6.66 -3.86
C GLU A 331 12.89 -7.74 -2.90
N THR A 332 12.42 -8.97 -3.06
CA THR A 332 12.86 -10.12 -2.26
C THR A 332 14.37 -10.30 -2.32
N ALA A 333 14.96 -10.23 -3.52
CA ALA A 333 16.40 -10.32 -3.70
C ALA A 333 17.15 -9.14 -3.05
N CYS A 334 16.53 -7.94 -3.02
CA CYS A 334 17.12 -6.79 -2.33
C CYS A 334 17.04 -6.91 -0.79
N ARG A 335 15.89 -7.33 -0.24
CA ARG A 335 15.73 -7.58 1.21
C ARG A 335 16.62 -8.73 1.71
N GLN A 336 16.97 -9.66 0.81
CA GLN A 336 17.91 -10.76 1.04
C GLN A 336 19.37 -10.42 0.69
N ALA A 337 19.70 -9.18 0.33
CA ALA A 337 21.08 -8.75 0.12
C ALA A 337 21.83 -8.75 1.45
N GLN A 338 22.46 -9.89 1.75
CA GLN A 338 23.33 -10.07 2.91
C GLN A 338 24.66 -9.33 2.72
N ASP A 339 25.51 -9.44 3.74
CA ASP A 339 26.88 -8.95 3.83
C ASP A 339 27.78 -9.64 2.78
N SER A 340 27.56 -9.33 1.51
CA SER A 340 28.31 -9.89 0.39
C SER A 340 29.48 -8.98 0.04
N ASP A 341 30.69 -9.53 0.05
CA ASP A 341 31.95 -8.83 -0.28
C ASP A 341 31.95 -8.16 -1.67
N ASN A 342 31.00 -8.52 -2.53
CA ASN A 342 30.84 -8.00 -3.90
C ASN A 342 30.03 -6.67 -3.99
N GLY A 343 29.70 -6.03 -2.87
CA GLY A 343 29.11 -4.68 -2.87
C GLY A 343 27.70 -4.58 -3.49
N SER A 344 26.78 -5.41 -3.00
CA SER A 344 25.45 -5.63 -3.58
C SER A 344 24.43 -4.50 -3.38
N ALA A 345 24.73 -3.47 -2.56
CA ALA A 345 23.79 -2.45 -2.07
C ALA A 345 22.68 -2.03 -3.06
N CYS A 346 21.42 -2.20 -2.69
CA CYS A 346 20.26 -2.01 -3.56
C CYS A 346 19.22 -1.10 -2.91
N PHE A 347 18.31 -0.57 -3.74
CA PHE A 347 17.20 0.27 -3.29
C PHE A 347 15.86 -0.32 -3.71
N ILE A 348 14.91 -0.39 -2.78
CA ILE A 348 13.49 -0.62 -3.06
C ILE A 348 12.80 0.74 -2.97
N ILE A 349 12.23 1.21 -4.07
CA ILE A 349 11.60 2.53 -4.11
C ILE A 349 10.11 2.37 -3.82
N ASN A 350 9.62 3.15 -2.87
CA ASN A 350 8.20 3.29 -2.55
C ASN A 350 7.87 4.78 -2.40
N GLN A 351 7.19 5.34 -3.41
CA GLN A 351 6.76 6.74 -3.48
C GLN A 351 7.90 7.77 -3.26
N ASN A 352 7.99 8.30 -2.03
CA ASN A 352 8.95 9.31 -1.62
C ASN A 352 10.10 8.74 -0.76
N LYS A 353 10.11 7.43 -0.51
CA LYS A 353 11.16 6.72 0.22
C LYS A 353 11.87 5.70 -0.68
N ALA A 354 13.13 5.43 -0.37
CA ALA A 354 13.89 4.32 -0.93
C ALA A 354 14.52 3.52 0.20
N GLU A 355 14.16 2.26 0.36
CA GLU A 355 14.74 1.37 1.37
C GLU A 355 16.07 0.80 0.87
N MET A 356 17.13 0.96 1.64
CA MET A 356 18.48 0.53 1.29
C MET A 356 18.88 -0.73 2.06
N TYR A 357 19.43 -1.70 1.33
CA TYR A 357 19.90 -2.99 1.83
C TYR A 357 21.24 -3.38 1.20
N GLY A 358 22.09 -4.13 1.93
CA GLY A 358 23.32 -4.76 1.44
C GLY A 358 24.58 -3.88 1.49
N SER A 359 25.75 -4.50 1.35
CA SER A 359 27.06 -3.83 1.43
C SER A 359 27.32 -2.85 0.29
N ILE A 360 27.90 -1.69 0.62
CA ILE A 360 28.16 -0.59 -0.31
C ILE A 360 29.43 -0.86 -1.12
N GLY A 361 29.32 -1.07 -2.43
CA GLY A 361 30.47 -1.18 -3.33
C GLY A 361 30.43 -0.21 -4.51
N SER A 362 31.41 -0.33 -5.41
CA SER A 362 31.73 0.62 -6.49
C SER A 362 30.58 1.12 -7.37
N ARG A 363 29.49 0.35 -7.50
CA ARG A 363 28.31 0.73 -8.27
C ARG A 363 27.36 1.69 -7.53
N ILE A 364 27.57 1.97 -6.25
CA ILE A 364 26.64 2.77 -5.43
C ILE A 364 26.42 4.19 -5.99
N VAL A 365 27.46 4.84 -6.53
CA VAL A 365 27.35 6.18 -7.14
C VAL A 365 26.37 6.16 -8.32
N ALA A 366 26.45 5.14 -9.16
CA ALA A 366 25.54 4.96 -10.29
C ALA A 366 24.11 4.65 -9.83
N LYS A 367 23.95 3.82 -8.79
CA LYS A 367 22.64 3.47 -8.21
C LYS A 367 21.95 4.69 -7.55
N VAL A 368 22.69 5.57 -6.86
CA VAL A 368 22.17 6.82 -6.29
C VAL A 368 21.84 7.84 -7.38
N THR A 369 22.67 7.92 -8.43
CA THR A 369 22.38 8.76 -9.61
C THR A 369 21.06 8.31 -10.24
N GLU A 370 20.93 7.00 -10.55
CA GLU A 370 19.71 6.39 -11.07
C GLU A 370 18.49 6.64 -10.17
N LEU A 371 18.64 6.51 -8.85
CA LEU A 371 17.58 6.82 -7.89
C LEU A 371 17.13 8.28 -8.03
N THR A 372 18.05 9.24 -8.04
CA THR A 372 17.70 10.67 -8.10
C THR A 372 17.17 11.12 -9.45
N ASP A 373 17.57 10.46 -10.54
CA ASP A 373 17.22 10.85 -11.90
C ASP A 373 15.93 10.15 -12.40
N LYS A 374 15.70 8.87 -12.06
CA LYS A 374 14.47 8.13 -12.41
C LYS A 374 13.35 8.29 -11.38
N TYR A 375 13.68 8.50 -10.10
CA TYR A 375 12.71 8.56 -9.00
C TYR A 375 12.75 9.94 -8.29
N PRO A 376 12.55 11.07 -8.99
CA PRO A 376 12.70 12.41 -8.43
C PRO A 376 11.66 12.75 -7.32
N ALA A 377 10.63 11.91 -7.12
CA ALA A 377 9.73 12.00 -5.98
C ALA A 377 10.37 11.53 -4.66
N VAL A 378 11.41 10.70 -4.71
CA VAL A 378 12.15 10.25 -3.52
C VAL A 378 12.78 11.45 -2.82
N LYS A 379 12.53 11.53 -1.51
CA LYS A 379 13.07 12.52 -0.58
C LYS A 379 13.77 11.91 0.62
N THR A 380 13.60 10.61 0.88
CA THR A 380 14.21 9.94 2.05
C THR A 380 14.79 8.58 1.65
N ILE A 381 16.00 8.27 2.12
CA ILE A 381 16.57 6.91 2.06
C ILE A 381 16.42 6.28 3.45
N VAL A 382 15.74 5.15 3.53
CA VAL A 382 15.57 4.38 4.77
C VAL A 382 16.63 3.28 4.78
N LEU A 383 17.65 3.37 5.63
CA LEU A 383 18.67 2.32 5.68
C LEU A 383 18.16 1.20 6.57
N ARG A 384 17.95 -0.01 6.00
CA ARG A 384 17.32 -1.14 6.70
C ARG A 384 18.36 -2.13 7.21
N ASN A 385 19.17 -2.71 6.32
CA ASN A 385 20.35 -3.50 6.69
C ASN A 385 21.53 -3.09 5.81
N VAL A 386 22.44 -2.26 6.33
CA VAL A 386 23.56 -1.70 5.56
C VAL A 386 24.85 -1.89 6.36
N PRO A 387 25.51 -3.07 6.25
CA PRO A 387 26.60 -3.49 7.14
C PRO A 387 27.87 -2.65 7.00
N GLY A 388 28.06 -1.96 5.87
CA GLY A 388 29.24 -1.15 5.62
C GLY A 388 29.56 -0.99 4.15
N SER A 389 30.77 -0.52 3.88
CA SER A 389 31.36 -0.36 2.55
C SER A 389 32.51 -1.33 2.32
N VAL A 390 32.61 -1.83 1.09
CA VAL A 390 33.79 -2.51 0.52
C VAL A 390 34.55 -1.60 -0.45
N ASP A 391 33.99 -0.42 -0.78
CA ASP A 391 34.61 0.64 -1.57
C ASP A 391 34.25 1.99 -0.94
N ASP A 392 35.18 2.53 -0.15
CA ASP A 392 34.98 3.75 0.63
C ASP A 392 34.98 5.03 -0.22
N ASP A 393 35.75 5.08 -1.33
CA ASP A 393 35.70 6.23 -2.25
C ASP A 393 34.30 6.34 -2.87
N SER A 394 33.78 5.23 -3.38
CA SER A 394 32.43 5.19 -3.95
C SER A 394 31.36 5.45 -2.89
N ASN A 395 31.55 4.99 -1.65
CA ASN A 395 30.67 5.32 -0.53
C ASN A 395 30.63 6.84 -0.25
N LEU A 396 31.79 7.46 0.02
CA LEU A 396 31.89 8.90 0.31
C LEU A 396 31.35 9.76 -0.84
N ARG A 397 31.60 9.37 -2.10
CA ARG A 397 31.08 10.08 -3.28
C ARG A 397 29.56 9.95 -3.41
N ALA A 398 29.00 8.78 -3.16
CA ALA A 398 27.54 8.59 -3.18
C ALA A 398 26.86 9.30 -2.00
N ALA A 399 27.46 9.26 -0.81
CA ALA A 399 26.97 9.97 0.37
C ALA A 399 26.98 11.50 0.15
N ARG A 400 28.04 12.08 -0.47
CA ARG A 400 28.02 13.49 -0.91
C ARG A 400 26.86 13.77 -1.88
N LEU A 401 26.63 12.90 -2.86
CA LEU A 401 25.54 13.04 -3.83
C LEU A 401 24.15 13.01 -3.16
N VAL A 402 23.93 12.15 -2.16
CA VAL A 402 22.70 12.12 -1.32
C VAL A 402 22.46 13.47 -0.64
N TYR A 403 23.50 14.04 -0.02
CA TYR A 403 23.43 15.36 0.62
C TYR A 403 23.18 16.48 -0.40
N ASP A 404 23.87 16.47 -1.54
CA ASP A 404 23.79 17.55 -2.55
C ASP A 404 22.45 17.55 -3.29
N LYS A 405 21.87 16.37 -3.54
CA LYS A 405 20.50 16.22 -4.06
C LYS A 405 19.42 16.51 -3.02
N GLY A 406 19.80 16.79 -1.77
CA GLY A 406 18.90 17.25 -0.71
C GLY A 406 18.05 16.17 -0.06
N LEU A 407 18.47 14.89 -0.17
CA LEU A 407 17.75 13.76 0.40
C LEU A 407 17.90 13.71 1.93
N ASN A 408 16.89 13.16 2.59
CA ASN A 408 16.88 12.82 4.01
C ASN A 408 17.30 11.36 4.21
N THR A 409 17.64 10.99 5.45
CA THR A 409 17.92 9.61 5.84
C THR A 409 17.15 9.23 7.09
N GLU A 410 16.82 7.95 7.20
CA GLU A 410 15.93 7.42 8.25
C GLU A 410 16.37 6.01 8.67
N LEU A 411 16.33 5.76 9.98
CA LEU A 411 16.51 4.45 10.59
C LEU A 411 15.25 4.09 11.39
N LEU A 412 14.74 2.88 11.14
CA LEU A 412 13.59 2.30 11.84
C LEU A 412 14.05 1.48 13.04
N ALA A 413 13.11 1.06 13.89
CA ALA A 413 13.40 0.33 15.13
C ALA A 413 14.15 -1.01 14.91
N ASN A 414 14.09 -1.57 13.69
CA ASN A 414 14.83 -2.76 13.29
C ASN A 414 15.91 -2.49 12.23
N SER A 415 16.34 -1.23 12.06
CA SER A 415 17.48 -0.90 11.21
C SER A 415 18.79 -1.32 11.86
N ASP A 416 19.65 -1.98 11.10
CA ASP A 416 21.03 -2.30 11.49
C ASP A 416 21.97 -1.73 10.43
N ILE A 417 22.84 -0.80 10.84
CA ILE A 417 23.84 -0.20 9.95
C ILE A 417 25.19 -0.16 10.65
N ALA A 418 26.27 -0.31 9.90
CA ALA A 418 27.61 -0.11 10.43
C ALA A 418 28.55 0.51 9.39
N SER A 419 29.73 0.94 9.84
CA SER A 419 30.83 1.39 8.99
C SER A 419 30.39 2.50 8.01
N GLY A 420 30.74 2.41 6.73
CA GLY A 420 30.27 3.33 5.69
C GLY A 420 28.74 3.46 5.55
N GLY A 421 27.94 2.54 6.09
CA GLY A 421 26.48 2.71 6.22
C GLY A 421 26.11 3.84 7.17
N VAL A 422 26.91 4.09 8.22
CA VAL A 422 26.76 5.24 9.13
C VAL A 422 27.12 6.55 8.42
N ASP A 423 28.16 6.55 7.58
CA ASP A 423 28.50 7.70 6.72
C ASP A 423 27.35 8.05 5.79
N PHE A 424 26.81 7.03 5.13
CA PHE A 424 25.68 7.17 4.21
C PHE A 424 24.42 7.66 4.93
N PHE A 425 24.15 7.21 6.16
CA PHE A 425 23.09 7.77 7.00
C PHE A 425 23.37 9.24 7.37
N LEU A 426 24.59 9.61 7.73
CA LEU A 426 24.92 10.98 8.14
C LEU A 426 24.77 11.99 6.99
N ALA A 427 24.79 11.56 5.73
CA ALA A 427 24.54 12.40 4.57
C ALA A 427 23.12 12.98 4.46
N GLY A 428 22.14 12.51 5.23
CA GLY A 428 20.80 13.08 5.20
C GLY A 428 20.76 14.57 5.57
N LYS A 429 19.98 15.36 4.84
CA LYS A 429 19.65 16.75 5.22
C LYS A 429 18.91 16.76 6.55
N ARG A 430 17.79 16.03 6.62
CA ARG A 430 17.14 15.61 7.86
C ARG A 430 17.48 14.16 8.13
N ARG A 431 17.61 13.79 9.41
CA ARG A 431 18.08 12.49 9.87
C ARG A 431 17.23 12.02 11.04
N THR A 432 16.49 10.93 10.85
CA THR A 432 15.63 10.34 11.90
C THR A 432 16.16 8.99 12.35
N ILE A 433 16.11 8.74 13.67
CA ILE A 433 16.54 7.49 14.28
C ILE A 433 15.42 7.05 15.22
N ALA A 434 14.77 5.94 14.92
CA ALA A 434 13.79 5.32 15.80
C ALA A 434 14.48 4.57 16.95
N SER A 435 13.81 4.48 18.11
CA SER A 435 14.28 3.66 19.22
C SER A 435 14.39 2.20 18.80
N GLY A 436 15.54 1.56 19.06
CA GLY A 436 15.85 0.19 18.64
C GLY A 436 16.86 0.10 17.47
N ALA A 437 17.01 1.15 16.67
CA ALA A 437 17.99 1.19 15.59
C ALA A 437 19.43 0.98 16.09
N ARG A 438 20.21 0.16 15.37
CA ARG A 438 21.61 -0.14 15.66
C ARG A 438 22.52 0.60 14.68
N LEU A 439 23.50 1.32 15.23
CA LEU A 439 24.50 2.07 14.47
C LEU A 439 25.90 1.64 14.95
N GLY A 440 26.67 0.99 14.08
CA GLY A 440 28.00 0.48 14.37
C GLY A 440 29.12 1.32 13.77
N VAL A 441 30.16 1.63 14.55
CA VAL A 441 31.36 2.35 14.06
C VAL A 441 32.64 1.59 14.42
N HIS A 442 33.65 1.70 13.55
CA HIS A 442 34.96 1.08 13.73
C HIS A 442 36.02 1.76 12.84
N SER A 443 37.30 1.45 13.07
CA SER A 443 38.41 1.80 12.16
C SER A 443 38.33 1.06 10.84
N TRP A 444 38.68 1.71 9.74
CA TRP A 444 38.96 1.01 8.48
C TRP A 444 40.42 0.52 8.44
N GLY A 445 40.67 -0.45 7.55
CA GLY A 445 42.00 -0.95 7.22
C GLY A 445 42.04 -1.51 5.80
N THR A 446 43.23 -1.72 5.27
CA THR A 446 43.47 -2.18 3.90
C THR A 446 44.26 -3.48 3.86
N ASP A 447 44.15 -4.24 2.75
CA ASP A 447 44.80 -5.54 2.56
C ASP A 447 46.33 -5.52 2.66
N ASP A 448 46.97 -4.35 2.55
CA ASP A 448 48.40 -4.15 2.75
C ASP A 448 48.82 -4.03 4.23
N GLY A 449 47.86 -4.08 5.16
CA GLY A 449 48.06 -3.99 6.60
C GLY A 449 47.99 -2.58 7.18
N THR A 450 47.64 -1.55 6.39
CA THR A 450 47.41 -0.21 6.92
C THR A 450 46.14 -0.17 7.78
N ILE A 451 46.23 0.35 9.00
CA ILE A 451 45.09 0.51 9.92
C ILE A 451 44.94 1.99 10.26
N ALA A 452 43.74 2.53 10.03
CA ALA A 452 43.46 3.96 10.16
C ALA A 452 43.84 4.55 11.53
N ALA A 453 43.47 3.88 12.62
CA ALA A 453 43.79 4.34 13.98
C ALA A 453 45.29 4.38 14.32
N GLN A 454 46.16 3.77 13.51
CA GLN A 454 47.62 3.77 13.72
C GLN A 454 48.34 4.86 12.91
N LEU A 455 47.63 5.53 11.99
CA LEU A 455 48.18 6.62 11.20
C LEU A 455 48.29 7.92 12.02
N PRO A 456 49.28 8.80 11.73
CA PRO A 456 49.32 10.14 12.31
C PRO A 456 48.03 10.93 12.05
N ARG A 457 47.57 11.73 13.02
CA ARG A 457 46.28 12.45 12.93
C ARG A 457 46.19 13.42 11.74
N ASP A 458 47.32 13.85 11.20
CA ASP A 458 47.48 14.72 10.02
C ASP A 458 47.77 13.95 8.71
N HIS A 459 47.73 12.60 8.74
CA HIS A 459 47.98 11.76 7.56
C HIS A 459 46.93 11.98 6.46
N ALA A 460 47.38 11.92 5.20
CA ALA A 460 46.57 12.27 4.04
C ALA A 460 45.29 11.42 3.88
N GLU A 461 45.35 10.13 4.23
CA GLU A 461 44.20 9.20 4.15
C GLU A 461 43.01 9.56 5.04
N HIS A 462 43.20 10.41 6.05
CA HIS A 462 42.09 10.90 6.88
C HIS A 462 41.27 12.00 6.19
N LYS A 463 41.89 12.69 5.22
CA LYS A 463 41.33 13.89 4.60
C LYS A 463 40.00 13.64 3.86
N PRO A 464 39.80 12.59 3.04
CA PRO A 464 38.55 12.37 2.30
C PRO A 464 37.31 12.28 3.21
N TYR A 465 37.43 11.57 4.34
CA TYR A 465 36.38 11.40 5.34
C TYR A 465 36.10 12.69 6.11
N ILE A 466 37.14 13.39 6.56
CA ILE A 466 37.00 14.67 7.28
C ILE A 466 36.34 15.72 6.37
N GLU A 467 36.78 15.83 5.11
CA GLU A 467 36.16 16.71 4.11
C GLU A 467 34.71 16.30 3.78
N PHE A 468 34.36 15.01 3.88
CA PHE A 468 32.99 14.55 3.71
C PHE A 468 32.10 15.02 4.87
N TYR A 469 32.53 14.81 6.11
CA TYR A 469 31.79 15.29 7.28
C TYR A 469 31.65 16.82 7.32
N GLN A 470 32.67 17.56 6.85
CA GLN A 470 32.59 19.00 6.63
C GLN A 470 31.52 19.36 5.59
N HIS A 471 31.52 18.67 4.44
CA HIS A 471 30.58 18.88 3.33
C HIS A 471 29.11 18.73 3.75
N ILE A 472 28.79 17.65 4.49
CA ILE A 472 27.44 17.38 5.01
C ILE A 472 27.04 18.28 6.22
N LYS A 473 27.94 19.18 6.62
CA LYS A 473 27.83 20.08 7.77
C LYS A 473 27.56 19.33 9.07
N LEU A 474 28.39 18.33 9.36
CA LEU A 474 28.47 17.75 10.70
C LEU A 474 29.13 18.75 11.65
N ALA A 475 28.73 18.79 12.93
CA ALA A 475 29.12 19.84 13.86
C ALA A 475 30.64 19.82 14.21
N GLU A 476 31.19 18.62 14.37
CA GLU A 476 32.58 18.39 14.77
C GLU A 476 33.19 17.28 13.88
N PRO A 477 33.46 17.59 12.59
CA PRO A 477 33.72 16.58 11.58
C PRO A 477 35.00 15.79 11.83
N THR A 478 36.08 16.47 12.24
CA THR A 478 37.36 15.83 12.59
C THR A 478 37.23 14.95 13.83
N GLU A 479 36.57 15.44 14.88
CA GLU A 479 36.45 14.70 16.14
C GLU A 479 35.52 13.50 16.01
N PHE A 480 34.44 13.61 15.22
CA PHE A 480 33.59 12.46 14.91
C PHE A 480 34.37 11.37 14.16
N TYR A 481 35.15 11.74 13.14
CA TYR A 481 35.99 10.79 12.42
C TYR A 481 36.95 10.03 13.36
N PHE A 482 37.74 10.74 14.16
CA PHE A 482 38.65 10.08 15.09
C PHE A 482 37.92 9.33 16.22
N PHE A 483 36.70 9.70 16.58
CA PHE A 483 35.85 8.87 17.44
C PHE A 483 35.54 7.52 16.78
N THR A 484 35.11 7.48 15.51
CA THR A 484 34.82 6.22 14.81
C THR A 484 36.04 5.30 14.73
N LEU A 485 37.23 5.86 14.43
CA LEU A 485 38.47 5.09 14.34
C LEU A 485 38.91 4.47 15.68
N ASN A 486 38.64 5.15 16.80
CA ASN A 486 39.05 4.71 18.14
C ASN A 486 37.98 3.89 18.87
N ALA A 487 36.76 3.81 18.35
CA ALA A 487 35.65 3.09 18.97
C ALA A 487 35.82 1.56 18.91
N ALA A 488 36.32 1.04 17.78
CA ALA A 488 36.65 -0.37 17.59
C ALA A 488 37.73 -0.56 16.50
N PRO A 489 38.58 -1.60 16.58
CA PRO A 489 39.47 -2.00 15.48
C PRO A 489 38.65 -2.59 14.31
N ALA A 490 39.28 -2.70 13.13
CA ALA A 490 38.59 -3.03 11.87
C ALA A 490 37.85 -4.38 11.85
N GLU A 491 38.27 -5.31 12.72
CA GLU A 491 37.74 -6.67 12.83
C GLU A 491 36.53 -6.77 13.79
N SER A 492 36.04 -5.65 14.32
CA SER A 492 34.92 -5.60 15.26
C SER A 492 34.11 -4.30 15.16
N ILE A 493 32.94 -4.25 15.79
CA ILE A 493 32.01 -3.12 15.66
C ILE A 493 31.61 -2.60 17.04
N HIS A 494 31.80 -1.30 17.28
CA HIS A 494 31.22 -0.62 18.44
C HIS A 494 29.81 -0.13 18.09
N ILE A 495 28.79 -0.72 18.72
CA ILE A 495 27.40 -0.25 18.60
C ILE A 495 27.24 1.00 19.47
N MET A 496 26.96 2.13 18.84
CA MET A 496 26.87 3.43 19.49
C MET A 496 25.73 3.48 20.52
N THR A 497 26.04 3.98 21.71
CA THR A 497 25.07 4.22 22.76
C THR A 497 24.18 5.44 22.45
N PRO A 498 22.98 5.55 23.05
CA PRO A 498 22.14 6.73 22.92
C PRO A 498 22.83 8.05 23.32
N ALA A 499 23.78 7.99 24.26
CA ALA A 499 24.59 9.14 24.67
C ALA A 499 25.55 9.60 23.56
N GLU A 500 26.20 8.67 22.85
CA GLU A 500 27.08 8.97 21.72
C GLU A 500 26.28 9.48 20.51
N ILE A 501 25.16 8.83 20.19
CA ILE A 501 24.22 9.28 19.13
C ILE A 501 23.77 10.73 19.38
N THR A 502 23.49 11.08 20.64
CA THR A 502 23.14 12.44 21.07
C THR A 502 24.34 13.39 20.99
N ARG A 503 25.51 12.98 21.50
CA ARG A 503 26.76 13.76 21.51
C ARG A 503 27.17 14.21 20.11
N TRP A 504 27.00 13.34 19.12
CA TRP A 504 27.35 13.60 17.72
C TRP A 504 26.19 14.16 16.88
N LYS A 505 25.03 14.42 17.50
CA LYS A 505 23.83 15.01 16.88
C LYS A 505 23.42 14.23 15.62
N MET A 506 23.41 12.91 15.69
CA MET A 506 23.21 12.06 14.52
C MET A 506 21.78 12.18 13.96
N ALA A 507 20.78 12.42 14.80
CA ALA A 507 19.46 12.88 14.37
C ALA A 507 19.40 14.42 14.23
N ARG A 508 18.70 14.94 13.21
CA ARG A 508 18.43 16.39 12.99
C ARG A 508 17.22 16.66 12.09
#